data_AF-A0A250KYD3-F1
#
_entry.id   AF-A0A250KYD3-F1
#
_cell.length_a   1.000
_cell.length_b   1.000
_cell.length_c   1.000
_cell.angle_alpha   90.00
_cell.angle_beta   90.00
_cell.angle_gamma   90.00
#
_symmetry.space_group_name_H-M   'P 1'
#
loop_
_entity.id
_entity.type
_entity.pdbx_description
1 polymer ?
#
loop_
_entity_poly.entity_id
_entity_poly.type
_entity_poly.pdbx_seq_one_letter_code
_entity_poly.pdbx_strand_id
1 'polypeptide(L)'
;MEIRHLFDSPMDVQADEQWSYGARKKNQRWLWYAIDAATGCILSFVFGRRKEDVCEQLIANLRVFNIRTYYTDDWPSYAAFIPANQHVIGKKYTQKIENKNLLLRTRIKRLTRKTICFSKSELLHDGVIGLFINRHCFQLN
;
A
#
# COMPACT_ATOMS: atom_id res chain seq x y z
N MET A 1 13.20 -11.16 17.99
CA MET A 1 12.69 -9.79 18.18
C MET A 1 11.22 -9.94 18.53
N GLU A 2 10.83 -9.69 19.77
CA GLU A 2 9.46 -9.93 20.24
C GLU A 2 8.46 -9.00 19.53
N ILE A 3 7.31 -9.56 19.14
CA ILE A 3 6.24 -8.90 18.39
C ILE A 3 5.76 -7.60 19.06
N ARG A 4 5.86 -7.49 20.40
CA ARG A 4 5.49 -6.30 21.17
C ARG A 4 6.32 -5.05 20.81
N HIS A 5 7.63 -5.22 20.56
CA HIS A 5 8.51 -4.08 20.29
C HIS A 5 8.18 -3.34 18.98
N LEU A 6 7.56 -4.03 18.01
CA LEU A 6 7.14 -3.45 16.72
C LEU A 6 5.93 -2.53 16.84
N PHE A 7 5.05 -2.77 17.82
CA PHE A 7 3.84 -1.96 18.00
C PHE A 7 4.10 -0.74 18.89
N ASP A 8 5.00 -0.85 19.86
CA ASP A 8 5.23 0.22 20.85
C ASP A 8 6.29 1.25 20.42
N SER A 9 7.21 0.87 19.52
CA SER A 9 8.28 1.79 19.10
C SER A 9 7.77 2.80 18.07
N PRO A 10 8.05 4.11 18.24
CA PRO A 10 7.68 5.12 17.25
C PRO A 10 8.25 4.80 15.87
N MET A 11 7.39 4.80 14.84
CA MET A 11 7.80 4.53 13.46
C MET A 11 7.33 5.61 12.50
N ASP A 12 8.07 5.77 11.40
CA ASP A 12 7.64 6.59 10.29
C ASP A 12 7.17 5.69 9.14
N VAL A 13 6.15 6.13 8.42
CA VAL A 13 5.47 5.34 7.39
C VAL A 13 5.49 6.09 6.06
N GLN A 14 5.72 5.37 4.97
CA GLN A 14 5.44 5.88 3.62
C GLN A 14 4.20 5.18 3.09
N ALA A 15 3.23 5.94 2.59
CA ALA A 15 2.01 5.39 1.98
C ALA A 15 1.83 5.93 0.56
N ASP A 16 1.36 5.07 -0.33
CA ASP A 16 1.14 5.37 -1.74
C ASP A 16 0.17 4.35 -2.34
N GLU A 17 -0.33 4.68 -3.53
CA GLU A 17 -1.22 3.83 -4.29
C GLU A 17 -0.68 3.55 -5.70
N GLN A 18 -0.95 2.35 -6.20
CA GLN A 18 -0.70 2.03 -7.60
C GLN A 18 -1.92 1.38 -8.24
N TRP A 19 -2.24 1.82 -9.45
CA TRP A 19 -3.34 1.28 -10.22
C TRP A 19 -2.90 0.13 -11.12
N SER A 20 -3.85 -0.75 -11.40
CA SER A 20 -3.74 -1.88 -12.32
C SER A 20 -5.07 -2.11 -13.04
N TYR A 21 -5.09 -3.01 -14.03
CA TYR A 21 -6.30 -3.36 -14.76
C TYR A 21 -6.97 -4.59 -14.15
N GLY A 22 -8.21 -4.45 -13.65
CA GLY A 22 -9.00 -5.55 -13.08
C GLY A 22 -10.28 -5.82 -13.88
N ALA A 23 -10.66 -7.10 -14.02
CA ALA A 23 -11.91 -7.57 -14.65
C ALA A 23 -12.18 -7.13 -16.11
N ARG A 24 -12.58 -5.87 -16.31
CA ARG A 24 -12.86 -5.27 -17.63
C ARG A 24 -11.85 -4.17 -17.91
N LYS A 25 -11.51 -3.95 -19.19
CA LYS A 25 -10.53 -2.95 -19.66
C LYS A 25 -10.75 -1.50 -19.16
N LYS A 26 -11.92 -1.17 -18.61
CA LYS A 26 -12.30 0.15 -18.07
C LYS A 26 -12.24 0.22 -16.53
N ASN A 27 -12.06 -0.89 -15.82
CA ASN A 27 -12.04 -0.90 -14.36
C ASN A 27 -10.59 -0.78 -13.88
N GLN A 28 -10.25 0.38 -13.33
CA GLN A 28 -9.02 0.57 -12.57
C GLN A 28 -9.20 -0.08 -11.20
N ARG A 29 -8.26 -0.96 -10.85
CA ARG A 29 -8.16 -1.55 -9.51
C ARG A 29 -6.88 -1.04 -8.86
N TRP A 30 -7.01 -0.40 -7.72
CA TRP A 30 -5.93 0.24 -6.99
C TRP A 30 -5.48 -0.66 -5.84
N LEU A 31 -4.16 -0.83 -5.73
CA LEU A 31 -3.49 -1.35 -4.55
C LEU A 31 -3.01 -0.14 -3.75
N TRP A 32 -3.58 0.03 -2.57
CA TRP A 32 -3.14 1.01 -1.58
C TRP A 32 -2.33 0.28 -0.53
N TYR A 33 -1.17 0.81 -0.15
CA TYR A 33 -0.36 0.16 0.86
C TYR A 33 0.59 1.12 1.54
N ALA A 34 1.08 0.70 2.70
CA ALA A 34 2.00 1.45 3.52
C ALA A 34 3.21 0.58 3.87
N ILE A 35 4.38 1.22 3.93
CA ILE A 35 5.62 0.60 4.34
C ILE A 35 6.22 1.33 5.54
N ASP A 36 6.93 0.60 6.39
CA ASP A 36 7.84 1.20 7.36
C ASP A 36 8.97 1.92 6.59
N ALA A 37 9.15 3.21 6.87
CA ALA A 37 10.17 4.03 6.22
C ALA A 37 11.60 3.57 6.57
N ALA A 38 11.81 2.92 7.72
CA ALA A 38 13.12 2.41 8.12
C ALA A 38 13.48 1.12 7.36
N THR A 39 12.62 0.10 7.43
CA THR A 39 12.91 -1.23 6.85
C THR A 39 12.43 -1.41 5.41
N GLY A 40 11.42 -0.66 4.98
CA GLY A 40 10.73 -0.90 3.71
C GLY A 40 9.84 -2.15 3.72
N CYS A 41 9.55 -2.71 4.89
CA CYS A 41 8.57 -3.77 5.08
C CYS A 41 7.15 -3.23 4.87
N ILE A 42 6.29 -4.01 4.22
CA ILE A 42 4.87 -3.65 4.07
C ILE A 42 4.21 -3.85 5.45
N LEU A 43 3.51 -2.83 5.92
CA LEU A 43 2.77 -2.84 7.18
C LEU A 43 1.31 -3.25 6.97
N SER A 44 0.68 -2.69 5.93
CA SER A 44 -0.68 -3.03 5.53
C SER A 44 -0.90 -2.72 4.05
N PHE A 45 -1.88 -3.38 3.45
CA PHE A 45 -2.35 -3.10 2.10
C PHE A 45 -3.85 -3.37 1.98
N VAL A 46 -4.51 -2.65 1.09
CA VAL A 46 -5.93 -2.81 0.76
C VAL A 46 -6.14 -2.66 -0.75
N PHE A 47 -7.14 -3.35 -1.29
CA PHE A 47 -7.52 -3.23 -2.68
C PHE A 47 -8.84 -2.48 -2.83
N GLY A 48 -8.90 -1.55 -3.76
CA GLY A 48 -10.05 -0.68 -3.87
C GLY A 48 -10.13 0.12 -5.16
N ARG A 49 -11.13 0.99 -5.22
CA ARG A 49 -11.13 2.12 -6.16
C ARG A 49 -10.26 3.24 -5.58
N ARG A 50 -9.98 4.29 -6.37
CA ARG A 50 -9.34 5.50 -5.83
C ARG A 50 -10.38 6.38 -5.15
N LYS A 51 -10.75 6.01 -3.93
CA LYS A 51 -11.80 6.66 -3.13
C LYS A 51 -11.37 6.74 -1.66
N GLU A 52 -11.98 7.66 -0.95
CA GLU A 52 -11.69 7.97 0.45
C GLU A 52 -11.95 6.78 1.39
N ASP A 53 -12.99 5.98 1.15
CA ASP A 53 -13.33 4.78 1.94
C ASP A 53 -12.17 3.76 1.97
N VAL A 54 -11.46 3.60 0.85
CA VAL A 54 -10.30 2.70 0.76
C VAL A 54 -9.10 3.27 1.50
N CYS A 55 -8.89 4.59 1.43
CA CYS A 55 -7.85 5.27 2.19
C CYS A 55 -8.11 5.14 3.69
N GLU A 56 -9.34 5.39 4.14
CA GLU A 56 -9.76 5.22 5.53
C GLU A 56 -9.47 3.81 6.04
N GLN A 57 -9.79 2.78 5.24
CA GLN A 57 -9.51 1.39 5.60
C GLN A 57 -8.00 1.13 5.79
N LEU A 58 -7.16 1.67 4.90
CA LEU A 58 -5.71 1.54 5.05
C LEU A 58 -5.24 2.22 6.34
N ILE A 59 -5.66 3.46 6.61
CA ILE A 59 -5.28 4.20 7.81
C ILE A 59 -5.79 3.49 9.07
N ALA A 60 -7.01 2.96 9.05
CA ALA A 60 -7.58 2.19 10.16
C ALA A 60 -6.72 0.96 10.50
N ASN A 61 -6.25 0.22 9.49
CA ASN A 61 -5.34 -0.91 9.70
C ASN A 61 -4.00 -0.49 10.31
N LEU A 62 -3.55 0.74 10.06
CA LEU A 62 -2.28 1.26 10.55
C LEU A 62 -2.36 1.79 12.00
N ARG A 63 -3.56 2.01 12.55
CA ARG A 63 -3.76 2.51 13.93
C ARG A 63 -3.21 1.58 15.02
N VAL A 64 -2.93 0.31 14.69
CA VAL A 64 -2.31 -0.63 15.63
C VAL A 64 -0.84 -0.33 15.90
N PHE A 65 -0.19 0.46 15.04
CA PHE A 65 1.23 0.83 15.18
C PHE A 65 1.38 2.21 15.83
N ASN A 66 2.45 2.40 16.60
CA ASN A 66 2.84 3.72 17.11
C ASN A 66 3.47 4.59 16.01
N ILE A 67 2.63 5.12 15.10
CA ILE A 67 3.10 5.92 13.96
C ILE A 67 3.32 7.36 14.40
N ARG A 68 4.56 7.83 14.20
CA ARG A 68 4.98 9.21 14.44
C ARG A 68 4.67 10.10 13.24
N THR A 69 5.06 9.66 12.04
CA THR A 69 4.94 10.47 10.81
C THR A 69 4.49 9.62 9.64
N TYR A 70 3.57 10.15 8.85
CA TYR A 70 3.18 9.64 7.54
C TYR A 70 3.78 10.53 6.45
N TYR A 71 4.48 9.90 5.51
CA TYR A 71 4.95 10.51 4.28
C TYR A 71 4.08 10.03 3.12
N THR A 72 3.38 10.95 2.47
CA THR A 72 2.54 10.64 1.31
C THR A 72 2.78 11.66 0.20
N ASP A 73 2.25 11.36 -0.98
CA ASP A 73 2.07 12.39 -2.01
C ASP A 73 0.92 13.34 -1.65
N ASP A 74 0.71 14.35 -2.50
CA ASP A 74 -0.31 15.38 -2.32
C ASP A 74 -1.69 14.89 -2.77
N TRP A 75 -2.11 13.74 -2.26
CA TRP A 75 -3.46 13.23 -2.49
C TRP A 75 -4.40 13.66 -1.35
N PRO A 76 -5.51 14.37 -1.65
CA PRO A 76 -6.38 14.95 -0.62
C PRO A 76 -6.95 13.96 0.39
N SER A 77 -7.17 12.69 0.01
CA SER A 77 -7.74 11.71 0.93
C SER A 77 -6.84 11.41 2.13
N TYR A 78 -5.51 11.48 1.99
CA TYR A 78 -4.61 11.27 3.13
C TYR A 78 -4.79 12.36 4.19
N ALA A 79 -4.91 13.62 3.78
CA ALA A 79 -5.11 14.75 4.68
C ALA A 79 -6.44 14.69 5.44
N ALA A 80 -7.45 13.97 4.92
CA ALA A 80 -8.73 13.78 5.60
C ALA A 80 -8.66 12.80 6.77
N PHE A 81 -7.78 11.79 6.71
CA PHE A 81 -7.71 10.71 7.70
C PHE A 81 -6.44 10.72 8.57
N ILE A 82 -5.41 11.45 8.17
CA ILE A 82 -4.15 11.57 8.90
C ILE A 82 -4.13 12.91 9.67
N PRO A 83 -3.82 12.91 10.97
CA PRO A 83 -3.65 14.15 11.73
C PRO A 83 -2.58 15.05 11.11
N ALA A 84 -2.88 16.35 10.97
CA ALA A 84 -1.97 17.31 10.32
C ALA A 84 -0.58 17.39 10.97
N ASN A 85 -0.47 17.16 12.28
CA ASN A 85 0.81 17.13 13.00
C ASN A 85 1.65 15.87 12.73
N GLN A 86 1.05 14.83 12.14
CA GLN A 86 1.72 13.59 11.75
C GLN A 86 1.92 13.49 10.24
N HIS A 87 1.36 14.41 9.45
CA HIS A 87 1.33 14.30 7.99
C HIS A 87 2.37 15.20 7.32
N VAL A 88 3.30 14.60 6.59
CA VAL A 88 4.28 15.31 5.78
C VAL A 88 4.02 14.98 4.31
N ILE A 89 3.56 15.97 3.56
CA ILE A 89 3.26 15.85 2.14
C ILE A 89 4.51 16.17 1.33
N GLY A 90 4.84 15.31 0.36
CA GLY A 90 5.84 15.59 -0.67
C GLY A 90 6.77 14.43 -0.97
N LYS A 91 7.53 14.58 -2.05
CA LYS A 91 8.32 13.48 -2.64
C LYS A 91 9.64 13.18 -1.95
N LYS A 92 10.11 14.08 -1.07
CA LYS A 92 11.45 13.98 -0.46
C LYS A 92 11.63 12.68 0.35
N TYR A 93 10.54 12.19 0.96
CA TYR A 93 10.57 11.05 1.86
C TYR A 93 9.78 9.84 1.33
N THR A 94 9.39 9.80 0.05
CA THR A 94 8.59 8.71 -0.58
C THR A 94 9.42 7.77 -1.46
N GLN A 95 10.75 7.95 -1.53
CA GLN A 95 11.60 7.19 -2.46
C GLN A 95 11.53 5.66 -2.27
N LYS A 96 11.38 5.17 -1.03
CA LYS A 96 11.34 3.71 -0.78
C LYS A 96 10.04 3.10 -1.27
N ILE A 97 8.90 3.77 -1.09
CA ILE A 97 7.62 3.26 -1.57
C ILE A 97 7.53 3.33 -3.10
N GLU A 98 8.12 4.37 -3.72
CA GLU A 98 8.26 4.44 -5.17
C GLU A 98 9.11 3.27 -5.73
N ASN A 99 10.24 2.97 -5.08
CA ASN A 99 11.05 1.80 -5.42
C ASN A 99 10.28 0.47 -5.20
N LYS A 100 9.46 0.39 -4.15
CA LYS A 100 8.62 -0.79 -3.88
C LYS A 100 7.55 -0.96 -4.96
N ASN A 101 6.94 0.12 -5.44
CA ASN A 101 6.01 0.09 -6.57
C ASN A 101 6.65 -0.52 -7.81
N LEU A 102 7.86 -0.07 -8.15
CA LEU A 102 8.62 -0.61 -9.27
C LEU A 102 8.93 -2.10 -9.11
N LEU A 103 9.34 -2.52 -7.90
CA LEU A 103 9.64 -3.92 -7.60
C LEU A 103 8.39 -4.81 -7.73
N LEU A 104 7.26 -4.38 -7.17
CA LEU A 104 5.99 -5.11 -7.28
C LEU A 104 5.54 -5.22 -8.74
N ARG A 105 5.64 -4.14 -9.53
CA ARG A 105 5.32 -4.14 -10.96
C ARG A 105 6.21 -5.08 -11.78
N THR A 106 7.47 -5.18 -11.40
CA THR A 106 8.44 -6.07 -12.06
C THR A 106 8.14 -7.54 -11.77
N ARG A 107 7.80 -7.86 -10.51
CA ARG A 107 7.57 -9.25 -10.09
C ARG A 107 6.13 -9.73 -10.37
N ILE A 108 5.16 -8.81 -10.41
CA ILE A 108 3.74 -9.12 -10.58
C ILE A 108 3.25 -8.49 -11.89
N LYS A 109 3.29 -9.27 -12.99
CA LYS A 109 2.85 -8.81 -14.32
C LYS A 109 1.41 -8.29 -14.36
N ARG A 110 0.55 -8.71 -13.41
CA ARG A 110 -0.84 -8.23 -13.26
C ARG A 110 -0.95 -6.77 -12.85
N LEU A 111 0.10 -6.18 -12.29
CA LEU A 111 0.14 -4.76 -11.94
C LEU A 111 0.51 -3.84 -13.12
N THR A 112 0.94 -4.37 -14.27
CA THR A 112 1.50 -3.54 -15.35
C THR A 112 0.75 -3.57 -16.68
N ARG A 113 0.38 -4.75 -17.21
CA ARG A 113 -0.03 -4.86 -18.62
C ARG A 113 -1.48 -5.30 -18.82
N LYS A 114 -2.25 -4.40 -19.44
CA LYS A 114 -3.67 -4.55 -19.82
C LYS A 114 -4.02 -5.76 -20.69
N THR A 115 -3.08 -6.24 -21.52
CA THR A 115 -3.39 -7.17 -22.62
C THR A 115 -2.88 -8.59 -22.42
N ILE A 116 -1.85 -8.80 -21.59
CA ILE A 116 -1.13 -10.10 -21.51
C ILE A 116 -1.43 -10.84 -20.20
N CYS A 117 -1.56 -10.14 -19.08
CA CYS A 117 -1.71 -10.76 -17.77
C CYS A 117 -2.73 -9.97 -16.94
N PHE A 118 -4.00 -9.98 -17.32
CA PHE A 118 -5.07 -9.38 -16.52
C PHE A 118 -6.05 -10.44 -16.04
N SER A 119 -6.58 -10.24 -14.84
CA SER A 119 -7.59 -11.13 -14.27
C SER A 119 -8.96 -10.72 -14.77
N LYS A 120 -9.79 -11.68 -15.20
CA LYS A 120 -11.20 -11.43 -15.57
C LYS A 120 -12.11 -11.22 -14.35
N SER A 121 -11.64 -11.56 -13.17
CA SER A 121 -12.31 -11.37 -11.87
C SER A 121 -11.45 -10.48 -10.98
N GLU A 122 -12.08 -9.52 -10.28
CA GLU A 122 -11.43 -8.69 -9.26
C GLU A 122 -10.94 -9.56 -8.09
N LEU A 123 -11.75 -10.53 -7.66
CA LEU A 123 -11.37 -11.47 -6.60
C LEU A 123 -10.07 -12.24 -6.92
N LEU A 124 -9.92 -12.71 -8.16
CA LEU A 124 -8.70 -13.42 -8.58
C LEU A 124 -7.52 -12.46 -8.76
N HIS A 125 -7.79 -11.20 -9.08
CA HIS A 125 -6.76 -10.17 -9.21
C HIS A 125 -6.15 -9.86 -7.86
N ASP A 126 -7.01 -9.49 -6.93
CA ASP A 126 -6.67 -9.14 -5.57
C ASP A 126 -6.07 -10.35 -4.85
N GLY A 127 -6.65 -11.54 -5.04
CA GLY A 127 -6.15 -12.79 -4.47
C GLY A 127 -4.71 -13.12 -4.90
N VAL A 128 -4.38 -13.02 -6.19
CA VAL A 128 -3.00 -13.32 -6.64
C VAL A 128 -1.99 -12.28 -6.18
N ILE A 129 -2.35 -10.99 -6.20
CA ILE A 129 -1.46 -9.95 -5.70
C ILE A 129 -1.29 -10.07 -4.18
N GLY A 130 -2.39 -10.27 -3.46
CA GLY A 130 -2.41 -10.45 -2.01
C GLY A 130 -1.62 -11.68 -1.57
N LEU A 131 -1.81 -12.83 -2.21
CA LEU A 131 -1.02 -14.04 -1.95
C LEU A 131 0.48 -13.82 -2.18
N PHE A 132 0.84 -13.10 -3.25
CA PHE A 132 2.24 -12.78 -3.51
C PHE A 132 2.84 -11.90 -2.40
N ILE A 133 2.12 -10.84 -1.99
CA ILE A 133 2.55 -9.95 -0.91
C ILE A 133 2.64 -10.73 0.41
N ASN A 134 1.64 -11.53 0.75
CA ASN A 134 1.62 -12.35 1.97
C ASN A 134 2.82 -13.30 2.03
N ARG A 135 3.10 -14.00 0.93
CA ARG A 135 4.23 -14.93 0.85
C ARG A 135 5.58 -14.24 0.93
N HIS A 136 5.77 -13.12 0.22
CA HIS A 136 7.09 -12.51 0.03
C HIS A 136 7.40 -11.32 0.95
N CYS A 137 6.38 -10.74 1.59
CA CYS A 137 6.55 -9.59 2.47
C CYS A 137 6.17 -9.91 3.91
N PHE A 138 5.17 -10.77 4.14
CA PHE A 138 4.75 -11.18 5.48
C PHE A 138 5.23 -12.59 5.90
N GLN A 139 5.79 -13.37 4.97
CA GLN A 139 6.21 -14.76 5.19
C GLN A 139 5.10 -15.66 5.76
N LEU A 140 3.84 -15.33 5.46
CA LEU A 140 2.68 -16.14 5.86
C LEU A 140 2.56 -17.30 4.88
N ASN A 141 2.54 -18.53 5.42
CA ASN A 141 2.31 -19.78 4.68
C ASN A 141 0.82 -20.03 4.48
#